data_AF-A0A1D2QYF3-F1
#
_entry.id   AF-A0A1D2QYF3-F1
#
_cell.length_a   1.000
_cell.length_b   1.000
_cell.length_c   1.000
_cell.angle_alpha   90.00
_cell.angle_beta   90.00
_cell.angle_gamma   90.00
#
_symmetry.space_group_name_H-M   'P 1'
#
loop_
_entity.id
_entity.type
_entity.pdbx_description
1 polymer ?
#
loop_
_entity_poly.entity_id
_entity_poly.type
_entity_poly.pdbx_seq_one_letter_code
_entity_poly.pdbx_strand_id
1 'polypeptide(L)'
;MTNVEDFMGDLRTEIRETQERRAAYIRQKFTYVIGLLGIGNISIGNFQPLPLLYLAPLIAFAFDLYILGEDFGIKRAGGFLGRESSNASNEVKEWEKRCRENRDQFSKIACPFLSVLVLIVSIVVLWPQDKNNILYWFWIATNILILIGIWAYSYILNKKVQKFEAKNSS
;
A
#
# COMPACT_ATOMS: atom_id res chain seq x y z
N MET A 1 6.35 -36.76 1.74
CA MET A 1 7.48 -35.80 1.80
C MET A 1 7.36 -34.92 0.59
N THR A 2 6.87 -33.70 0.75
CA THR A 2 6.85 -32.71 -0.34
C THR A 2 8.31 -32.40 -0.69
N ASN A 3 8.68 -32.50 -1.96
CA ASN A 3 10.03 -32.27 -2.40
C ASN A 3 10.36 -30.77 -2.16
N VAL A 4 11.60 -30.46 -1.76
CA VAL A 4 12.02 -29.06 -1.49
C VAL A 4 11.86 -28.21 -2.74
N GLU A 5 12.04 -28.81 -3.92
CA GLU A 5 11.80 -28.18 -5.21
C GLU A 5 10.33 -27.78 -5.43
N ASP A 6 9.39 -28.65 -5.06
CA ASP A 6 7.94 -28.38 -5.18
C ASP A 6 7.55 -27.21 -4.27
N PHE A 7 8.04 -27.20 -3.02
CA PHE A 7 7.78 -26.12 -2.08
C PHE A 7 8.33 -24.77 -2.55
N MET A 8 9.53 -24.75 -3.15
CA MET A 8 10.13 -23.53 -3.70
C MET A 8 9.39 -23.04 -4.96
N GLY A 9 8.85 -23.97 -5.76
CA GLY A 9 7.97 -23.68 -6.89
C GLY A 9 6.67 -23.02 -6.43
N ASP A 10 6.01 -23.60 -5.43
CA ASP A 10 4.77 -23.07 -4.84
C ASP A 10 4.98 -21.67 -4.25
N LEU A 11 6.08 -21.46 -3.52
CA LEU A 11 6.39 -20.17 -2.91
C LEU A 11 6.65 -19.06 -3.95
N ARG A 12 7.26 -19.40 -5.09
CA ARG A 12 7.44 -18.46 -6.21
C ARG A 12 6.10 -18.09 -6.85
N THR A 13 5.21 -19.07 -7.00
CA THR A 13 3.84 -18.84 -7.49
C THR A 13 3.08 -17.92 -6.55
N GLU A 14 3.15 -18.16 -5.24
CA GLU A 14 2.51 -17.32 -4.23
C GLU A 14 3.03 -15.87 -4.27
N ILE A 15 4.34 -15.67 -4.47
CA ILE A 15 4.91 -14.32 -4.64
C ILE A 15 4.33 -13.63 -5.87
N ARG A 16 4.22 -14.33 -7.01
CA ARG A 16 3.64 -13.77 -8.24
C ARG A 16 2.19 -13.38 -8.03
N GLU A 17 1.38 -14.24 -7.44
CA GLU A 17 -0.02 -13.94 -7.11
C GLU A 17 -0.15 -12.75 -6.16
N THR A 18 0.73 -12.63 -5.17
CA THR A 18 0.76 -11.49 -4.23
C THR A 18 1.10 -10.18 -4.96
N GLN A 19 1.99 -10.21 -5.96
CA GLN A 19 2.28 -9.05 -6.81
C GLN A 19 1.07 -8.66 -7.68
N GLU A 20 0.36 -9.64 -8.24
CA GLU A 20 -0.86 -9.41 -9.02
C GLU A 20 -1.98 -8.82 -8.16
N ARG A 21 -2.18 -9.34 -6.93
CA ARG A 21 -3.11 -8.78 -5.94
C ARG A 21 -2.76 -7.34 -5.60
N ARG A 22 -1.50 -7.05 -5.31
CA ARG A 22 -1.00 -5.68 -5.07
C ARG A 22 -1.35 -4.74 -6.23
N ALA A 23 -1.11 -5.16 -7.47
CA ALA A 23 -1.45 -4.37 -8.66
C ALA A 23 -2.96 -4.20 -8.84
N ALA A 24 -3.76 -5.21 -8.50
CA ALA A 24 -5.22 -5.12 -8.50
C ALA A 24 -5.72 -4.09 -7.47
N TYR A 25 -5.20 -4.09 -6.24
CA TYR A 25 -5.57 -3.10 -5.23
C TYR A 25 -5.19 -1.68 -5.63
N ILE A 26 -4.03 -1.48 -6.26
CA ILE A 26 -3.65 -0.16 -6.80
C ILE A 26 -4.67 0.30 -7.86
N ARG A 27 -5.01 -0.56 -8.82
CA ARG A 27 -6.01 -0.25 -9.86
C ARG A 27 -7.37 0.08 -9.26
N GLN A 28 -7.85 -0.75 -8.33
CA GLN A 28 -9.12 -0.53 -7.63
C GLN A 28 -9.11 0.78 -6.85
N LYS A 29 -8.02 1.12 -6.16
CA LYS A 29 -7.86 2.40 -5.47
C LYS A 29 -8.04 3.58 -6.43
N PHE A 30 -7.38 3.56 -7.59
CA PHE A 30 -7.56 4.60 -8.62
C PHE A 30 -9.00 4.65 -9.12
N THR A 31 -9.60 3.51 -9.45
CA THR A 31 -11.00 3.45 -9.93
C THR A 31 -11.97 4.02 -8.89
N TYR A 32 -11.82 3.66 -7.62
CA TYR A 32 -12.67 4.17 -6.53
C TYR A 32 -12.48 5.67 -6.32
N VAL A 33 -11.23 6.14 -6.29
CA VAL A 33 -10.93 7.56 -6.11
C VAL A 33 -11.51 8.39 -7.25
N ILE A 34 -11.28 7.98 -8.50
CA ILE A 34 -11.81 8.66 -9.68
C ILE A 34 -13.35 8.62 -9.66
N GLY A 35 -13.94 7.48 -9.32
CA GLY A 35 -15.38 7.30 -9.22
C GLY A 35 -16.01 8.20 -8.14
N LEU A 36 -15.45 8.24 -6.94
CA LEU A 36 -15.96 9.04 -5.82
C LEU A 36 -15.79 10.55 -6.07
N LEU A 37 -14.66 10.96 -6.63
CA LEU A 37 -14.44 12.36 -7.00
C LEU A 37 -15.37 12.78 -8.15
N GLY A 38 -15.58 11.91 -9.14
CA GLY A 38 -16.51 12.14 -10.24
C GLY A 38 -17.96 12.24 -9.78
N ILE A 39 -18.43 11.26 -9.01
CA ILE A 39 -19.80 11.23 -8.49
C ILE A 39 -20.03 12.39 -7.52
N GLY A 40 -19.07 12.70 -6.65
CA GLY A 40 -19.16 13.80 -5.68
C GLY A 40 -19.38 15.17 -6.30
N ASN A 41 -19.06 15.34 -7.59
CA ASN A 41 -19.20 16.59 -8.33
C ASN A 41 -20.45 16.65 -9.24
N ILE A 42 -21.24 15.56 -9.32
CA ILE A 42 -22.46 15.52 -10.13
C ILE A 42 -23.66 15.82 -9.25
N SER A 43 -24.44 16.85 -9.59
CA SER A 43 -25.76 17.07 -9.00
C SER A 43 -26.80 16.23 -9.75
N ILE A 44 -27.52 15.37 -9.02
CA ILE A 44 -28.64 14.59 -9.58
C ILE A 44 -29.93 15.10 -8.93
N GLY A 45 -30.59 16.04 -9.62
CA GLY A 45 -31.78 16.72 -9.08
C GLY A 45 -31.45 17.46 -7.78
N ASN A 46 -32.22 17.19 -6.71
CA ASN A 46 -31.99 17.77 -5.38
C ASN A 46 -30.96 17.00 -4.53
N PHE A 47 -30.43 15.87 -5.02
CA PHE A 47 -29.44 15.11 -4.30
C PHE A 47 -28.03 15.64 -4.61
N GLN A 48 -27.36 16.12 -3.55
CA GLN A 48 -25.95 16.49 -3.60
C GLN A 48 -25.12 15.38 -2.95
N PRO A 49 -24.38 14.56 -3.71
CA PRO A 49 -23.55 13.49 -3.17
C PRO A 49 -22.29 14.00 -2.43
N LEU A 50 -22.20 15.29 -2.14
CA LEU A 50 -21.05 15.92 -1.48
C LEU A 50 -20.64 15.22 -0.17
N PRO A 51 -21.56 14.70 0.67
CA PRO A 51 -21.17 13.95 1.86
C PRO A 51 -20.34 12.68 1.58
N LEU A 52 -20.40 12.10 0.37
CA LEU A 52 -19.55 10.96 0.00
C LEU A 52 -18.05 11.33 -0.02
N LEU A 53 -17.70 12.60 -0.21
CA LEU A 53 -16.30 13.05 -0.18
C LEU A 53 -15.66 12.88 1.20
N TYR A 54 -16.45 12.86 2.28
CA TYR A 54 -15.95 12.53 3.61
C TYR A 54 -15.44 11.08 3.73
N LEU A 55 -15.93 10.18 2.88
CA LEU A 55 -15.54 8.77 2.85
C LEU A 55 -14.34 8.49 1.94
N ALA A 56 -14.07 9.36 0.96
CA ALA A 56 -13.04 9.12 -0.05
C ALA A 56 -11.63 8.94 0.55
N PRO A 57 -11.15 9.75 1.51
CA PRO A 57 -9.85 9.54 2.14
C PRO A 57 -9.80 8.24 2.96
N LEU A 58 -10.89 7.89 3.66
CA LEU A 58 -10.96 6.67 4.46
C LEU A 58 -10.83 5.41 3.59
N ILE A 59 -11.51 5.40 2.44
CA ILE A 59 -11.42 4.29 1.48
C ILE A 59 -10.00 4.23 0.89
N ALA A 60 -9.40 5.38 0.56
CA ALA A 60 -8.02 5.43 0.08
C ALA A 60 -7.02 4.87 1.10
N PHE A 61 -7.20 5.16 2.39
CA PHE A 61 -6.40 4.61 3.48
C PHE A 61 -6.59 3.09 3.66
N ALA A 62 -7.80 2.58 3.49
CA ALA A 62 -8.04 1.13 3.52
C ALA A 62 -7.24 0.41 2.42
N PHE A 63 -7.23 0.97 1.20
CA PHE A 63 -6.40 0.43 0.12
C PHE A 63 -4.90 0.51 0.43
N ASP A 64 -4.42 1.57 1.09
CA ASP A 64 -3.02 1.65 1.52
C ASP A 64 -2.64 0.50 2.45
N LEU A 65 -3.52 0.13 3.38
CA LEU A 65 -3.29 -0.99 4.29
C LEU A 65 -3.24 -2.32 3.54
N TYR A 66 -4.15 -2.56 2.59
CA TYR A 66 -4.13 -3.78 1.76
C TYR A 66 -2.86 -3.87 0.93
N ILE A 67 -2.48 -2.78 0.25
CA ILE A 67 -1.26 -2.73 -0.57
C ILE A 67 -0.01 -2.95 0.30
N LEU A 68 0.03 -2.37 1.50
CA LEU A 68 1.13 -2.54 2.45
C LEU A 68 1.21 -3.99 2.97
N GLY A 69 0.06 -4.63 3.19
CA GLY A 69 -0.02 -6.05 3.57
C GLY A 69 0.60 -6.96 2.51
N GLU A 70 0.21 -6.79 1.24
CA GLU A 70 0.77 -7.57 0.13
C GLU A 70 2.28 -7.29 -0.06
N ASP A 71 2.72 -6.03 0.04
CA ASP A 71 4.14 -5.65 -0.04
C ASP A 71 4.97 -6.31 1.07
N PHE A 72 4.43 -6.38 2.29
CA PHE A 72 5.06 -7.10 3.39
C PHE A 72 5.12 -8.62 3.14
N GLY A 73 4.05 -9.21 2.58
CA GLY A 73 4.01 -10.62 2.18
C GLY A 73 5.13 -10.97 1.21
N ILE A 74 5.28 -10.20 0.13
CA ILE A 74 6.36 -10.34 -0.86
C ILE A 74 7.74 -10.22 -0.19
N LYS A 75 7.91 -9.25 0.72
CA LYS A 75 9.19 -9.04 1.41
C LYS A 75 9.56 -10.22 2.30
N ARG A 76 8.60 -10.78 3.03
CA ARG A 76 8.81 -11.95 3.90
C ARG A 76 9.12 -13.20 3.10
N ALA A 77 8.35 -13.49 2.05
CA ALA A 77 8.56 -14.65 1.19
C ALA A 77 9.91 -14.57 0.47
N GLY A 78 10.27 -13.41 -0.10
CA GLY A 78 11.60 -13.20 -0.69
C GLY A 78 12.74 -13.27 0.33
N GLY A 79 12.52 -12.82 1.56
CA GLY A 79 13.49 -12.96 2.66
C GLY A 79 13.71 -14.41 3.08
N PHE A 80 12.67 -15.24 3.04
CA PHE A 80 12.75 -16.69 3.29
C PHE A 80 13.48 -17.42 2.15
N LEU A 81 13.09 -17.15 0.88
CA LEU A 81 13.76 -17.72 -0.30
C LEU A 81 15.27 -17.45 -0.28
N GLY A 82 15.68 -16.21 0.03
CA GLY A 82 17.10 -15.84 0.12
C GLY A 82 17.88 -16.49 1.27
N ARG A 83 17.21 -17.16 2.23
CA ARG A 83 17.88 -17.93 3.29
C ARG A 83 18.10 -19.38 2.86
N GLU A 84 17.07 -19.98 2.29
CA GLU A 84 17.12 -21.37 1.80
C GLU A 84 17.91 -21.50 0.48
N SER A 85 18.11 -20.40 -0.25
CA SER A 85 19.01 -20.33 -1.41
C SER A 85 20.51 -20.40 -1.06
N SER A 86 20.87 -20.60 0.21
CA SER A 86 22.27 -20.83 0.64
C SER A 86 22.92 -22.02 -0.08
N ASN A 87 22.13 -23.01 -0.49
CA ASN A 87 22.54 -24.16 -1.32
C ASN A 87 22.33 -23.96 -2.84
N ALA A 88 21.83 -22.81 -3.28
CA ALA A 88 21.62 -22.51 -4.70
C ALA A 88 22.92 -22.14 -5.43
N SER A 89 22.93 -22.31 -6.76
CA SER A 89 24.08 -21.97 -7.60
C SER A 89 24.45 -20.49 -7.49
N ASN A 90 25.71 -20.15 -7.76
CA ASN A 90 26.21 -18.77 -7.70
C ASN A 90 25.41 -17.82 -8.62
N GLU A 91 24.91 -18.32 -9.75
CA GLU A 91 24.08 -17.55 -10.68
C GLU A 91 22.75 -17.12 -10.05
N VAL A 92 22.12 -17.99 -9.27
CA VAL A 92 20.86 -17.68 -8.55
C VAL A 92 21.11 -16.63 -7.47
N LYS A 93 22.24 -16.73 -6.76
CA LYS A 93 22.62 -15.74 -5.74
C LYS A 93 22.89 -14.36 -6.34
N GLU A 94 23.56 -14.32 -7.50
CA GLU A 94 23.84 -13.07 -8.21
C GLU A 94 22.56 -12.43 -8.79
N TRP A 95 21.65 -13.25 -9.31
CA TRP A 95 20.32 -12.79 -9.74
C TRP A 95 19.50 -12.24 -8.57
N GLU A 96 19.45 -12.94 -7.42
CA GLU A 96 18.75 -12.46 -6.22
C GLU A 96 19.34 -11.15 -5.69
N LYS A 97 20.67 -11.03 -5.70
CA LYS A 97 21.37 -9.79 -5.33
C LYS A 97 20.97 -8.64 -6.24
N ARG A 98 20.98 -8.85 -7.56
CA ARG A 98 20.56 -7.84 -8.54
C ARG A 98 19.09 -7.45 -8.40
N CYS A 99 18.21 -8.39 -8.07
CA CYS A 99 16.80 -8.11 -7.76
C CYS A 99 16.61 -7.32 -6.46
N ARG A 100 17.46 -7.56 -5.44
CA ARG A 100 17.45 -6.79 -4.18
C ARG A 100 17.98 -5.36 -4.38
N GLU A 101 19.03 -5.19 -5.17
CA GLU A 101 19.63 -3.88 -5.45
C GLU A 101 18.70 -3.00 -6.30
N ASN A 102 17.97 -3.61 -7.24
CA ASN A 102 16.97 -2.92 -8.06
C ASN A 102 15.55 -2.95 -7.46
N ARG A 103 15.42 -3.28 -6.17
CA ARG A 103 14.11 -3.37 -5.53
C ARG A 103 13.48 -1.98 -5.49
N ASP A 104 12.32 -1.86 -6.13
CA ASP A 104 11.65 -0.59 -6.36
C ASP A 104 11.47 0.22 -5.06
N GLN A 105 12.22 1.32 -4.98
CA GLN A 105 12.17 2.25 -3.85
C GLN A 105 10.92 3.14 -3.93
N PHE A 106 10.33 3.32 -5.11
CA PHE A 106 9.13 4.13 -5.31
C PHE A 106 7.88 3.48 -4.73
N SER A 107 7.84 2.15 -4.59
CA SER A 107 6.79 1.42 -3.86
C SER A 107 6.48 2.03 -2.48
N LYS A 108 7.51 2.55 -1.79
CA LYS A 108 7.43 3.10 -0.43
C LYS A 108 6.68 4.44 -0.35
N ILE A 109 6.72 5.22 -1.43
CA ILE A 109 6.21 6.60 -1.47
C ILE A 109 4.92 6.67 -2.28
N ALA A 110 4.82 5.90 -3.36
CA ALA A 110 3.69 5.95 -4.28
C ALA A 110 2.35 5.54 -3.63
N CYS A 111 2.40 4.66 -2.64
CA CYS A 111 1.19 4.12 -2.01
C CYS A 111 0.40 5.19 -1.22
N PRO A 112 0.96 5.85 -0.19
CA PRO A 112 0.25 6.89 0.57
C PRO A 112 0.04 8.19 -0.22
N PHE A 113 0.84 8.45 -1.26
CA PHE A 113 0.77 9.71 -2.02
C PHE A 113 -0.63 9.98 -2.60
N LEU A 114 -1.26 8.97 -3.19
CA LEU A 114 -2.62 9.12 -3.72
C LEU A 114 -3.62 9.44 -2.60
N SER A 115 -3.47 8.88 -1.41
CA SER A 115 -4.37 9.16 -0.28
C SER A 115 -4.19 10.56 0.27
N VAL A 116 -2.95 11.08 0.27
CA VAL A 116 -2.67 12.49 0.59
C VAL A 116 -3.37 13.41 -0.40
N LEU A 117 -3.25 13.13 -1.70
CA LEU A 117 -3.94 13.92 -2.74
C LEU A 117 -5.45 13.91 -2.55
N VAL A 118 -6.04 12.74 -2.30
CA VAL A 118 -7.48 12.58 -2.08
C VAL A 118 -7.94 13.37 -0.85
N LEU A 119 -7.17 13.33 0.24
CA LEU A 119 -7.46 14.12 1.44
C LEU A 119 -7.42 15.62 1.16
N ILE A 120 -6.39 16.11 0.47
CA ILE A 120 -6.25 17.53 0.11
C ILE A 120 -7.43 17.97 -0.76
N VAL A 121 -7.76 17.20 -1.81
CA VAL A 121 -8.88 17.52 -2.70
C VAL A 121 -10.19 17.56 -1.92
N SER A 122 -10.43 16.58 -1.05
CA SER A 122 -11.65 16.53 -0.24
C SER A 122 -11.75 17.73 0.70
N ILE A 123 -10.65 18.14 1.33
CA ILE A 123 -10.59 19.35 2.18
C ILE A 123 -10.92 20.60 1.36
N VAL A 124 -10.29 20.79 0.20
CA VAL A 124 -10.50 21.98 -0.64
C VAL A 124 -11.95 22.08 -1.11
N VAL A 125 -12.56 20.95 -1.50
CA VAL A 125 -13.94 20.92 -2.01
C VAL A 125 -14.97 21.15 -0.90
N LEU A 126 -14.75 20.60 0.30
CA LEU A 126 -15.68 20.74 1.43
C LEU A 126 -15.52 22.07 2.19
N TRP A 127 -14.38 22.74 2.04
CA TRP A 127 -14.04 23.99 2.75
C TRP A 127 -15.12 25.09 2.69
N PRO A 128 -15.72 25.42 1.52
CA PRO A 128 -16.68 26.51 1.44
C PRO A 128 -17.94 26.30 2.28
N GLN A 129 -18.31 25.04 2.53
CA GLN A 129 -19.56 24.68 3.21
C GLN A 129 -19.37 24.46 4.71
N ASP A 130 -18.27 23.79 5.10
CA ASP A 130 -18.15 23.22 6.44
C ASP A 130 -17.04 23.83 7.30
N LYS A 131 -16.34 24.89 6.86
CA LYS A 131 -15.22 25.49 7.62
C LYS A 131 -15.53 25.91 9.06
N ASN A 132 -16.80 26.25 9.35
CA ASN A 132 -17.24 26.68 10.68
C ASN A 132 -17.76 25.51 11.54
N ASN A 133 -17.82 24.30 10.99
CA ASN A 133 -18.32 23.11 11.66
C ASN A 133 -17.20 22.42 12.44
N ILE A 134 -17.38 22.20 13.75
CA ILE A 134 -16.37 21.52 14.57
C ILE A 134 -16.15 20.06 14.15
N LEU A 135 -17.19 19.40 13.63
CA LEU A 135 -17.09 18.01 13.15
C LEU A 135 -16.18 17.91 11.92
N TYR A 136 -16.14 18.96 11.08
CA TYR A 136 -15.25 19.02 9.92
C TYR A 136 -13.78 19.05 10.35
N TRP A 137 -13.44 19.87 11.34
CA TRP A 137 -12.09 19.91 11.91
C TRP A 137 -11.71 18.60 12.60
N PHE A 138 -12.64 17.98 13.33
CA PHE A 138 -12.43 16.66 13.91
C PHE A 138 -12.16 15.59 12.83
N TRP A 139 -12.90 15.64 11.72
CA TRP A 139 -12.69 14.75 10.58
C TRP A 139 -11.32 14.97 9.94
N ILE A 140 -10.89 16.22 9.71
CA ILE A 140 -9.53 16.52 9.21
C ILE A 140 -8.47 15.95 10.14
N ALA A 141 -8.56 16.27 11.44
CA ALA A 141 -7.59 15.81 12.43
C ALA A 141 -7.50 14.28 12.47
N THR A 142 -8.64 13.60 12.43
CA THR A 142 -8.71 12.13 12.39
C THR A 142 -8.02 11.56 11.15
N ASN A 143 -8.27 12.12 9.96
CA ASN A 143 -7.64 11.65 8.72
C ASN A 143 -6.13 11.91 8.70
N ILE A 144 -5.67 13.04 9.23
CA ILE A 144 -4.22 13.32 9.39
C ILE A 144 -3.58 12.31 10.34
N LEU A 145 -4.22 12.00 11.47
CA LEU A 145 -3.72 10.99 12.41
C LEU A 145 -3.62 9.61 11.77
N ILE A 146 -4.63 9.20 10.99
CA ILE A 146 -4.59 7.92 10.25
C ILE A 146 -3.44 7.91 9.26
N LEU A 147 -3.26 8.98 8.47
CA LEU A 147 -2.17 9.10 7.51
C LEU A 147 -0.80 8.94 8.20
N ILE A 148 -0.58 9.67 9.29
CA ILE A 148 0.66 9.57 10.09
C ILE A 148 0.83 8.15 10.62
N GLY A 149 -0.25 7.52 11.10
CA GLY A 149 -0.25 6.14 11.60
C GLY A 149 0.17 5.13 10.52
N ILE A 150 -0.38 5.23 9.31
CA ILE A 150 -0.01 4.38 8.17
C ILE A 150 1.47 4.59 7.81
N TRP A 151 1.93 5.84 7.79
CA TRP A 151 3.32 6.17 7.47
C TRP A 151 4.29 5.62 8.52
N ALA A 152 3.97 5.80 9.81
CA ALA A 152 4.73 5.26 10.93
C ALA A 152 4.76 3.73 10.90
N TYR A 153 3.62 3.09 10.64
CA TYR A 153 3.52 1.63 10.54
C TYR A 153 4.37 1.10 9.37
N SER A 154 4.28 1.72 8.20
CA SER A 154 5.13 1.40 7.03
C SER A 154 6.61 1.55 7.36
N TYR A 155 7.00 2.63 8.05
CA TYR A 155 8.38 2.85 8.48
C TYR A 155 8.88 1.75 9.43
N ILE A 156 8.08 1.39 10.45
CA ILE A 156 8.41 0.34 11.42
C ILE A 156 8.57 -1.02 10.72
N LEU A 157 7.63 -1.37 9.83
CA LEU A 157 7.69 -2.62 9.08
C LEU A 157 8.96 -2.71 8.22
N ASN A 158 9.29 -1.64 7.51
CA ASN A 158 10.50 -1.61 6.69
C ASN A 158 11.77 -1.77 7.53
N LYS A 159 11.85 -1.12 8.70
CA LYS A 159 12.98 -1.27 9.61
C LYS A 159 13.11 -2.71 10.13
N LYS A 160 11.99 -3.38 10.42
CA LYS A 160 11.98 -4.80 10.81
C LYS A 160 12.48 -5.70 9.68
N VAL A 161 12.04 -5.47 8.45
CA VAL A 161 12.50 -6.22 7.26
C VAL A 161 13.99 -6.02 7.04
N GLN A 162 14.49 -4.79 7.08
CA GLN A 162 15.92 -4.50 6.93
C GLN A 162 16.77 -5.15 8.02
N LYS A 163 16.33 -5.08 9.28
CA LYS A 163 17.04 -5.73 10.40
C LYS A 163 17.08 -7.25 10.23
N PHE A 164 15.99 -7.83 9.73
CA PHE A 164 15.92 -9.25 9.42
C PHE A 164 16.87 -9.61 8.28
N GLU A 165 16.89 -8.84 7.19
CA GLU A 165 17.80 -9.06 6.06
C GLU A 165 19.27 -8.94 6.49
N ALA A 166 19.63 -7.89 7.24
CA ALA A 166 21.00 -7.63 7.70
C ALA A 166 21.57 -8.73 8.62
N LYS A 167 20.73 -9.30 9.50
CA LYS A 167 21.12 -10.40 10.39
C LYS A 167 21.48 -11.69 9.63
N ASN A 168 20.99 -11.87 8.42
CA ASN A 168 21.22 -13.11 7.65
C ASN A 168 22.26 -12.95 6.54
N SER A 169 22.82 -11.75 6.38
CA SER A 169 23.93 -11.47 5.45
C SER A 169 25.30 -11.46 6.14
N SER A 170 25.34 -11.63 7.47
CA SER A 170 26.55 -11.83 8.30
C SER A 170 26.68 -13.29 8.69
#